data_AF-A0A7J8RV43-F1
#
_entry.id   AF-A0A7J8RV43-F1
#
_cell.length_a   1.000
_cell.length_b   1.000
_cell.length_c   1.000
_cell.angle_alpha   90.00
_cell.angle_beta   90.00
_cell.angle_gamma   90.00
#
_symmetry.space_group_name_H-M   'P 1'
#
loop_
_entity.id
_entity.type
_entity.pdbx_description
1 polymer ?
#
loop_
_entity_poly.entity_id
_entity_poly.type
_entity_poly.pdbx_seq_one_letter_code
_entity_poly.pdbx_strand_id
1 'polypeptide(L)'
;MNESNKNDEYQRIKFKENKNDLDMAAKAEKWMGVLVNKEFDNKSYMGSVVNYCGETKLFQIDYENDVSEEVDYQELQKIVAPPPLVCEYLERINPR
;
A
#
# COMPACT_ATOMS: atom_id res chain seq x y z
N MET A 1 23.53 -15.10 34.89
CA MET A 1 23.94 -14.70 33.52
C MET A 1 22.78 -13.98 32.85
N ASN A 2 23.02 -12.75 32.40
CA ASN A 2 22.45 -12.14 31.18
C ASN A 2 21.04 -11.51 31.20
N GLU A 3 20.66 -10.74 32.23
CA GLU A 3 19.50 -9.82 32.12
C GLU A 3 19.84 -8.56 31.32
N SER A 4 21.05 -8.03 31.46
CA SER A 4 21.50 -6.80 30.75
C SER A 4 21.55 -6.99 29.22
N ASN A 5 21.99 -8.16 28.74
CA ASN A 5 22.13 -8.42 27.31
C ASN A 5 20.77 -8.59 26.59
N LYS A 6 19.77 -9.14 27.30
CA LYS A 6 18.41 -9.26 26.76
C LYS A 6 17.76 -7.90 26.56
N ASN A 7 17.88 -7.00 27.55
CA ASN A 7 17.29 -5.67 27.45
C ASN A 7 17.87 -4.88 26.27
N ASP A 8 19.19 -4.92 26.08
CA ASP A 8 19.85 -4.25 24.95
C ASP A 8 19.40 -4.77 23.58
N GLU A 9 19.15 -6.08 23.46
CA GLU A 9 18.62 -6.70 22.25
C GLU A 9 17.16 -6.29 21.98
N TYR A 10 16.30 -6.33 23.01
CA TYR A 10 14.90 -5.88 22.90
C TYR A 10 14.81 -4.41 22.48
N GLN A 11 15.62 -3.54 23.08
CA GLN A 11 15.66 -2.13 22.71
C GLN A 11 16.10 -1.97 21.24
N ARG A 12 17.16 -2.66 20.80
CA ARG A 12 17.62 -2.61 19.40
C ARG A 12 16.57 -3.08 18.41
N ILE A 13 15.84 -4.15 18.72
CA ILE A 13 14.76 -4.65 17.87
C ILE A 13 13.65 -3.60 17.77
N LYS A 14 13.21 -3.02 18.90
CA LYS A 14 12.19 -1.96 18.92
C LYS A 14 12.61 -0.70 18.17
N PHE A 15 13.86 -0.27 18.31
CA PHE A 15 14.37 0.87 17.55
C PHE A 15 14.42 0.60 16.03
N LYS A 16 14.71 -0.64 15.61
CA LYS A 16 14.68 -1.04 14.19
C LYS A 16 13.26 -1.11 13.65
N GLU A 17 12.32 -1.70 14.39
CA GLU A 17 10.89 -1.71 14.05
C GLU A 17 10.38 -0.28 13.85
N ASN A 18 10.60 0.61 14.83
CA ASN A 18 10.15 2.00 14.75
C ASN A 18 10.75 2.78 13.57
N LYS A 19 12.02 2.51 13.21
CA LYS A 19 12.66 3.13 12.03
C LYS A 19 12.05 2.64 10.72
N ASN A 20 11.77 1.35 10.60
CA ASN A 20 11.11 0.79 9.42
C ASN A 20 9.70 1.35 9.25
N ASP A 21 9.00 1.56 10.36
CA ASP A 21 7.63 2.06 10.37
C ASP A 21 7.57 3.54 9.96
N LEU A 22 8.52 4.33 10.46
CA LEU A 22 8.69 5.72 10.03
C LEU A 22 9.05 5.82 8.54
N ASP A 23 9.92 4.94 8.06
CA ASP A 23 10.31 4.87 6.64
C ASP A 23 9.13 4.47 5.74
N MET A 24 8.28 3.53 6.18
CA MET A 24 7.09 3.14 5.41
C MET A 24 6.02 4.23 5.38
N ALA A 25 5.79 4.95 6.48
CA ALA A 25 4.88 6.10 6.48
C ALA A 25 5.33 7.19 5.49
N ALA A 26 6.64 7.50 5.44
CA ALA A 26 7.18 8.46 4.48
C ALA A 26 7.11 7.94 3.03
N LYS A 27 7.23 6.63 2.81
CA LYS A 27 7.05 6.01 1.49
C LYS A 27 5.58 6.00 1.06
N ALA A 28 4.64 5.84 1.99
CA ALA A 28 3.22 5.70 1.71
C ALA A 28 2.63 6.92 1.00
N GLU A 29 3.12 8.13 1.29
CA GLU A 29 2.70 9.35 0.60
C GLU A 29 2.89 9.24 -0.94
N LYS A 30 3.95 8.57 -1.39
CA LYS A 30 4.22 8.36 -2.83
C LYS A 30 3.26 7.39 -3.50
N TRP A 31 2.53 6.60 -2.71
CA TRP A 31 1.56 5.64 -3.19
C TRP A 31 0.15 6.22 -3.30
N MET A 32 -0.11 7.36 -2.66
CA MET A 32 -1.41 8.01 -2.73
C MET A 32 -1.77 8.36 -4.18
N GLY A 33 -2.97 7.95 -4.60
CA GLY A 33 -3.47 8.12 -5.97
C GLY A 33 -2.87 7.16 -7.00
N VAL A 34 -1.95 6.26 -6.62
CA VAL A 34 -1.46 5.22 -7.53
C VAL A 34 -2.64 4.35 -7.96
N LEU A 35 -2.73 4.15 -9.28
CA LEU A 35 -3.76 3.32 -9.88
C LEU A 35 -3.39 1.85 -9.78
N VAL A 36 -4.37 1.07 -9.37
CA VAL A 36 -4.28 -0.38 -9.28
C VAL A 36 -5.29 -1.03 -10.21
N ASN A 37 -5.01 -2.27 -10.59
CA ASN A 37 -5.91 -3.12 -11.34
C ASN A 37 -5.95 -4.50 -10.68
N LYS A 38 -7.13 -4.92 -10.23
CA LYS A 38 -7.34 -6.24 -9.64
C LYS A 38 -8.21 -7.09 -10.55
N GLU A 39 -7.75 -8.30 -10.86
CA GLU A 39 -8.54 -9.30 -11.56
C GLU A 39 -9.31 -10.15 -10.55
N PHE A 40 -10.63 -10.18 -10.67
CA PHE A 40 -11.50 -11.02 -9.84
C PHE A 40 -12.71 -11.47 -10.67
N ASP A 41 -13.04 -12.76 -10.60
CA ASP A 41 -14.15 -13.36 -11.38
C ASP A 41 -14.10 -13.02 -12.88
N ASN A 42 -12.90 -13.15 -13.48
CA ASN A 42 -12.61 -12.82 -14.89
C ASN A 42 -12.95 -11.37 -15.29
N LYS A 43 -13.03 -10.45 -14.32
CA LYS A 43 -13.23 -9.02 -14.54
C LYS A 43 -12.08 -8.24 -13.94
N SER A 44 -11.75 -7.14 -14.62
CA SER A 44 -10.74 -6.18 -14.19
C SER A 44 -11.41 -5.03 -13.45
N TYR A 45 -10.93 -4.71 -12.26
CA TYR A 45 -11.42 -3.59 -11.47
C TYR A 45 -10.29 -2.59 -11.28
N MET A 46 -10.47 -1.39 -11.84
CA MET A 46 -9.57 -0.28 -11.57
C MET A 46 -9.88 0.30 -10.19
N GLY A 47 -8.84 0.77 -9.52
CA GLY A 47 -8.96 1.46 -8.25
C GLY A 47 -7.80 2.41 -8.04
N SER A 48 -7.83 3.13 -6.93
CA SER A 48 -6.74 4.01 -6.52
C SER A 48 -6.46 3.88 -5.03
N VAL A 49 -5.20 4.04 -4.66
CA VAL A 49 -4.81 4.12 -3.24
C VAL A 49 -5.30 5.46 -2.67
N VAL A 50 -6.18 5.40 -1.68
CA VAL A 50 -6.83 6.58 -1.08
C VAL A 50 -6.37 6.88 0.34
N ASN A 51 -5.73 5.92 1.01
CA ASN A 51 -5.24 6.11 2.37
C ASN A 51 -4.12 5.12 2.73
N TYR A 52 -3.40 5.43 3.81
CA TYR A 52 -2.48 4.52 4.47
C TYR A 52 -2.63 4.63 5.99
N CYS A 53 -2.88 3.51 6.65
CA CYS A 53 -2.97 3.45 8.11
C CYS A 53 -1.59 3.12 8.70
N GLY A 54 -0.96 4.07 9.39
CA GLY A 54 0.35 3.87 10.00
C GLY A 54 0.38 2.82 11.12
N GLU A 55 -0.75 2.57 11.79
CA GLU A 55 -0.86 1.58 12.87
C GLU A 55 -0.89 0.15 12.33
N THR A 56 -1.72 -0.11 11.32
CA THR A 56 -1.87 -1.45 10.71
C THR A 56 -0.89 -1.69 9.56
N LYS A 57 -0.26 -0.63 9.04
CA LYS A 57 0.62 -0.63 7.87
C LYS A 57 -0.07 -1.10 6.59
N LEU A 58 -1.37 -0.83 6.50
CA LEU A 58 -2.20 -1.19 5.35
C LEU A 58 -2.52 0.04 4.51
N PHE A 59 -2.56 -0.17 3.20
CA PHE A 59 -3.05 0.78 2.21
C PHE A 59 -4.52 0.52 1.94
N GLN A 60 -5.34 1.57 1.98
CA GLN A 60 -6.72 1.49 1.55
C GLN A 60 -6.80 1.79 0.06
N ILE A 61 -7.49 0.92 -0.67
CA ILE A 61 -7.81 1.06 -2.08
C ILE A 61 -9.32 1.24 -2.20
N ASP A 62 -9.73 2.23 -2.97
CA ASP A 62 -11.11 2.36 -3.42
C ASP A 62 -11.18 1.99 -4.91
N TYR A 63 -12.03 1.02 -5.23
CA TYR A 63 -12.28 0.54 -6.59
C TYR A 63 -13.49 1.24 -7.21
N GLU A 64 -13.56 1.26 -8.55
CA GLU A 64 -14.67 1.87 -9.31
C GLU A 64 -16.06 1.24 -9.04
N ASN A 65 -16.10 0.05 -8.45
CA ASN A 65 -17.34 -0.67 -8.15
C ASN A 65 -17.87 -0.37 -6.73
N ASP A 66 -17.48 0.75 -6.14
CA ASP A 66 -17.84 1.20 -4.78
C ASP A 66 -17.39 0.23 -3.67
N VAL A 67 -16.42 -0.64 -3.96
CA VAL A 67 -15.79 -1.52 -2.97
C VAL A 67 -14.45 -0.94 -2.54
N SER A 68 -14.18 -1.01 -1.25
CA SER A 68 -12.86 -0.70 -0.69
C SER A 68 -12.18 -1.95 -0.14
N GLU A 69 -10.86 -1.96 -0.17
CA GLU A 69 -10.01 -3.04 0.36
C GLU A 69 -8.81 -2.45 1.09
N GLU A 70 -8.35 -3.14 2.14
CA GLU A 70 -7.09 -2.84 2.80
C GLU A 70 -6.06 -3.92 2.45
N VAL A 71 -4.89 -3.52 1.97
CA VAL A 71 -3.81 -4.43 1.56
C VAL A 71 -2.47 -4.02 2.15
N ASP A 72 -1.57 -4.97 2.33
CA ASP A 72 -0.19 -4.65 2.70
C ASP A 72 0.62 -4.16 1.48
N TYR A 73 1.84 -3.68 1.74
CA TYR A 73 2.73 -3.19 0.68
C TYR A 73 3.06 -4.25 -0.39
N GLN A 74 3.27 -5.51 0.00
CA GLN A 74 3.62 -6.57 -0.94
C GLN A 74 2.44 -6.94 -1.84
N GLU A 75 1.23 -6.93 -1.30
CA GLU A 75 0.00 -7.12 -2.06
C GLU A 75 -0.26 -5.95 -3.01
N LEU A 76 -0.13 -4.71 -2.52
CA LEU A 76 -0.26 -3.51 -3.34
C LEU A 76 0.65 -3.55 -4.57
N GLN A 77 1.93 -3.94 -4.39
CA GLN A 77 2.88 -4.03 -5.49
C GLN A 77 2.47 -5.01 -6.59
N LYS A 78 1.70 -6.06 -6.27
CA LYS A 78 1.27 -7.07 -7.24
C LYS A 78 0.11 -6.59 -8.12
N ILE A 79 -0.65 -5.61 -7.64
CA ILE A 79 -1.87 -5.12 -8.30
C ILE A 79 -1.70 -3.71 -8.89
N VAL A 80 -0.50 -3.14 -8.89
CA VAL A 80 -0.24 -1.86 -9.56
C VAL A 80 -0.61 -1.97 -11.03
N ALA A 81 -1.41 -1.03 -11.51
CA ALA A 81 -1.83 -1.02 -12.89
C ALA A 81 -0.62 -0.76 -13.81
N PRO A 82 -0.39 -1.57 -14.84
CA PRO A 82 0.67 -1.33 -15.81
C PRO A 82 0.37 -0.07 -16.65
N PRO A 83 1.40 0.61 -17.19
CA PRO A 83 1.22 1.88 -17.91
C PRO A 83 0.16 1.87 -19.02
N PRO A 84 0.03 0.80 -19.86
CA PRO A 84 -1.01 0.76 -20.88
C PRO A 84 -2.43 0.87 -20.31
N LEU A 85 -2.73 0.16 -19.21
CA LEU A 85 -4.05 0.20 -18.57
C LEU A 85 -4.31 1.55 -17.89
N VAL A 86 -3.27 2.17 -17.31
CA VAL A 86 -3.37 3.52 -16.74
C VAL A 86 -3.75 4.54 -17.81
N CYS A 87 -3.08 4.52 -18.96
CA CYS A 87 -3.37 5.44 -20.06
C CYS A 87 -4.82 5.28 -20.55
N GLU A 88 -5.25 4.06 -20.84
CA GLU A 88 -6.62 3.76 -21.28
C GLU A 88 -7.66 4.25 -20.25
N TYR A 89 -7.41 4.00 -18.97
CA TYR A 89 -8.30 4.43 -17.90
C TYR A 89 -8.43 5.96 -17.83
N LEU A 90 -7.31 6.68 -17.86
CA LEU A 90 -7.31 8.15 -17.80
C LEU A 90 -7.99 8.81 -19.00
N GLU A 91 -7.83 8.23 -20.20
CA GLU A 91 -8.55 8.68 -21.41
C GLU A 91 -10.06 8.47 -21.29
N ARG A 92 -10.49 7.36 -20.66
CA ARG A 92 -11.91 7.04 -20.46
C ARG A 92 -12.61 7.99 -19.48
N ILE A 93 -11.97 8.33 -18.36
CA ILE A 93 -12.58 9.17 -17.32
C ILE A 93 -12.48 10.67 -17.61
N ASN A 94 -11.62 11.07 -18.54
CA ASN A 94 -11.48 12.47 -18.98
C ASN A 94 -11.64 12.57 -20.51
N PRO A 95 -12.84 12.28 -21.04
CA PRO A 95 -13.08 12.34 -22.48
C PRO A 95 -12.93 13.79 -22.95
N ARG A 96 -12.08 13.99 -23.96
CA ARG A 96 -11.86 15.30 -24.60
C ARG A 96 -13.09 15.82 -25.33
#